data_AF-A0A0A1DKC7-F1
#
_entry.id   AF-A0A0A1DKC7-F1
#
_cell.length_a   1.000
_cell.length_b   1.000
_cell.length_c   1.000
_cell.angle_alpha   90.00
_cell.angle_beta   90.00
_cell.angle_gamma   90.00
#
_symmetry.space_group_name_H-M   'P 1'
#
loop_
_entity.id
_entity.type
_entity.pdbx_description
1 polymer ?
#
loop_
_entity_poly.entity_id
_entity_poly.type
_entity_poly.pdbx_seq_one_letter_code
_entity_poly.pdbx_strand_id
1 'polypeptide(L)'
;MDNPTADTGQGMDAEHHDQPLFGGYEPPRAERLSPDQRRTRRQAADIAAGRHPLTGRRLHPDADATRTATSPQDGTPTCGTCQFRGLIGHHNKAFPKCQRPGAVITHGAASDVRAWWPACGSWVPKAGA
;
A
#
# COMPACT_ATOMS: atom_id res chain seq x y z
N MET A 1 12.51 -25.92 -77.40
CA MET A 1 13.35 -26.45 -76.32
C MET A 1 13.03 -25.65 -75.06
N ASP A 2 11.86 -25.98 -74.50
CA ASP A 2 11.62 -26.43 -73.14
C ASP A 2 12.51 -25.89 -71.99
N ASN A 3 11.81 -25.21 -71.07
CA ASN A 3 12.01 -24.81 -69.66
C ASN A 3 13.10 -25.56 -68.82
N PRO A 4 13.63 -24.99 -67.68
CA PRO A 4 12.79 -24.66 -66.51
C PRO A 4 13.16 -23.47 -65.59
N THR A 5 12.08 -22.86 -65.07
CA THR A 5 11.71 -22.34 -63.74
C THR A 5 12.64 -22.51 -62.51
N ALA A 6 12.55 -21.46 -61.65
CA ALA A 6 12.63 -21.42 -60.16
C ALA A 6 14.03 -21.40 -59.53
N ASP A 7 14.41 -20.38 -58.75
CA ASP A 7 13.89 -19.92 -57.43
C ASP A 7 14.84 -20.39 -56.33
N THR A 8 15.47 -19.43 -55.64
CA THR A 8 15.51 -19.32 -54.17
C THR A 8 16.56 -18.26 -53.82
N GLY A 9 16.08 -17.10 -53.39
CA GLY A 9 16.92 -16.01 -52.88
C GLY A 9 17.67 -16.42 -51.61
N GLN A 10 18.95 -16.10 -51.60
CA GLN A 10 19.82 -16.14 -50.42
C GLN A 10 19.22 -15.37 -49.23
N GLY A 11 19.21 -16.06 -48.09
CA GLY A 11 19.58 -15.55 -46.75
C GLY A 11 19.10 -14.16 -46.35
N MET A 12 18.02 -14.12 -45.58
CA MET A 12 17.81 -13.05 -44.60
C MET A 12 17.39 -13.72 -43.30
N ASP A 13 18.39 -14.18 -42.57
CA ASP A 13 18.22 -14.60 -41.19
C ASP A 13 17.51 -13.48 -40.43
N ALA A 14 16.50 -13.90 -39.67
CA ALA A 14 15.88 -13.09 -38.65
C ALA A 14 16.93 -12.56 -37.67
N GLU A 15 16.52 -11.64 -36.80
CA GLU A 15 17.24 -11.23 -35.58
C GLU A 15 18.17 -10.01 -35.71
N HIS A 16 17.58 -8.83 -35.91
CA HIS A 16 18.19 -7.62 -35.37
C HIS A 16 17.08 -6.66 -34.97
N HIS A 17 16.89 -6.41 -33.67
CA HIS A 17 16.49 -5.11 -33.06
C HIS A 17 16.29 -5.21 -31.53
N ASP A 18 17.16 -5.93 -30.80
CA ASP A 18 17.22 -5.82 -29.33
C ASP A 18 18.68 -5.68 -28.86
N GLN A 19 19.43 -4.77 -29.50
CA GLN A 19 20.75 -4.37 -28.96
C GLN A 19 20.56 -3.16 -28.02
N PRO A 20 20.97 -3.27 -26.75
CA PRO A 20 20.96 -2.14 -25.84
C PRO A 20 21.91 -1.04 -26.35
N LEU A 21 21.42 0.20 -26.41
CA LEU A 21 22.15 1.38 -26.91
C LEU A 21 23.41 1.74 -26.10
N PHE A 22 23.57 1.14 -24.91
CA PHE A 22 24.75 1.28 -24.06
C PHE A 22 25.21 -0.11 -23.62
N GLY A 23 26.35 -0.56 -24.14
CA GLY A 23 26.94 -1.85 -23.79
C GLY A 23 27.27 -1.93 -22.29
N GLY A 24 26.84 -3.02 -21.66
CA GLY A 24 27.38 -3.47 -20.36
C GLY A 24 26.83 -2.81 -19.10
N TYR A 25 25.85 -1.91 -19.18
CA TYR A 25 25.15 -1.45 -17.98
C TYR A 25 23.93 -2.34 -17.69
N GLU A 26 24.12 -3.34 -16.82
CA GLU A 26 22.99 -4.01 -16.18
C GLU A 26 22.58 -3.18 -14.95
N PRO A 27 21.44 -2.47 -14.99
CA PRO A 27 20.99 -1.71 -13.83
C PRO A 27 20.81 -2.68 -12.67
N PRO A 28 21.24 -2.31 -11.44
CA PRO A 28 21.00 -3.16 -10.28
C PRO A 28 19.51 -3.47 -10.19
N ARG A 29 19.17 -4.76 -10.15
CA ARG A 29 17.78 -5.22 -10.10
C ARG A 29 17.16 -4.67 -8.82
N ALA A 30 16.37 -3.60 -8.96
CA ALA A 30 15.72 -2.97 -7.82
C ALA A 30 14.92 -4.03 -7.04
N GLU A 31 15.20 -4.13 -5.73
CA GLU A 31 14.47 -5.05 -4.85
C GLU A 31 12.97 -4.73 -4.93
N ARG A 32 12.20 -5.69 -5.45
CA ARG A 32 10.76 -5.52 -5.63
C ARG A 32 10.07 -5.77 -4.31
N LEU A 33 9.86 -4.71 -3.52
CA LEU A 33 9.04 -4.79 -2.32
C LEU A 33 7.69 -5.45 -2.63
N SER A 34 7.30 -6.40 -1.78
CA SER A 34 5.98 -7.01 -1.84
C SER A 34 4.89 -5.94 -1.68
N PRO A 35 3.66 -6.19 -2.16
CA PRO A 35 2.55 -5.25 -1.99
C PRO A 35 2.33 -4.84 -0.52
N ASP A 36 2.55 -5.76 0.42
CA ASP A 36 2.38 -5.50 1.85
C ASP A 36 3.53 -4.66 2.41
N GLN A 37 4.79 -4.96 2.05
CA GLN A 37 5.94 -4.15 2.44
C GLN A 37 5.80 -2.71 1.93
N ARG A 38 5.38 -2.54 0.68
CA ARG A 38 5.12 -1.22 0.07
C ARG A 38 4.03 -0.47 0.82
N ARG A 39 2.94 -1.17 1.20
CA ARG A 39 1.85 -0.59 1.97
C ARG A 39 2.34 -0.13 3.34
N THR A 40 3.04 -0.99 4.08
CA THR A 40 3.59 -0.66 5.40
C THR A 40 4.53 0.55 5.32
N ARG A 41 5.42 0.59 4.32
CA ARG A 41 6.32 1.74 4.11
C ARG A 41 5.56 3.04 3.84
N ARG A 42 4.52 3.00 2.99
CA ARG A 42 3.67 4.17 2.73
C ARG A 42 2.95 4.64 4.01
N GLN A 43 2.40 3.70 4.79
CA GLN A 43 1.69 4.02 6.03
C GLN A 43 2.62 4.68 7.05
N ALA A 44 3.85 4.18 7.20
CA ALA A 44 4.87 4.79 8.05
C ALA A 44 5.24 6.21 7.59
N ALA A 45 5.41 6.41 6.27
CA ALA A 45 5.71 7.72 5.70
C ALA A 45 4.55 8.72 5.91
N ASP A 46 3.31 8.27 5.83
CA ASP A 46 2.14 9.12 6.12
C ASP A 46 2.13 9.56 7.58
N ILE A 47 2.35 8.65 8.53
CA ILE A 47 2.42 8.99 9.97
C ILE A 47 3.54 10.00 10.22
N ALA A 48 4.74 9.74 9.70
CA ALA A 48 5.89 10.64 9.83
C ALA A 48 5.62 12.03 9.26
N ALA A 49 4.78 12.12 8.20
CA ALA A 49 4.36 13.37 7.61
C ALA A 49 3.14 14.02 8.30
N GLY A 50 2.71 13.52 9.46
CA GLY A 50 1.54 14.04 10.18
C GLY A 50 0.21 13.76 9.47
N ARG A 51 0.13 12.70 8.67
CA ARG A 51 -1.07 12.26 7.95
C ARG A 51 -1.54 10.87 8.41
N HIS A 52 -2.86 10.71 8.46
CA HIS A 52 -3.48 9.44 8.82
C HIS A 52 -3.36 8.42 7.67
N PRO A 53 -2.82 7.21 7.91
CA PRO A 53 -2.47 6.26 6.83
C PRO A 53 -3.61 5.80 5.92
N LEU A 54 -4.84 5.77 6.43
CA LEU A 54 -6.02 5.42 5.62
C LEU A 54 -6.62 6.61 4.87
N THR A 55 -6.65 7.80 5.48
CA THR A 55 -7.51 8.89 5.02
C THR A 55 -6.73 10.04 4.38
N GLY A 56 -5.41 10.06 4.54
CA GLY A 56 -4.54 11.17 4.11
C GLY A 56 -4.77 12.49 4.87
N ARG A 57 -5.74 12.54 5.79
CA ARG A 57 -6.05 13.74 6.60
C ARG A 57 -4.97 13.97 7.65
N ARG A 58 -4.85 15.20 8.14
CA ARG A 58 -3.98 15.52 9.28
C ARG A 58 -4.30 14.65 10.50
N LEU A 59 -3.25 14.29 11.23
CA LEU A 59 -3.40 13.66 12.55
C LEU A 59 -4.11 14.62 13.52
N HIS A 60 -4.73 14.05 14.54
CA HIS A 60 -5.27 14.80 15.67
C HIS A 60 -4.13 15.56 16.36
N PRO A 61 -4.33 16.81 16.83
CA PRO A 61 -3.28 17.61 17.46
C PRO A 61 -2.64 16.91 18.66
N ASP A 62 -3.43 16.19 19.46
CA ASP A 62 -2.94 15.50 20.65
C ASP A 62 -2.51 14.04 20.40
N ALA A 63 -2.58 13.55 19.16
CA ALA A 63 -2.17 12.18 18.84
C ALA A 63 -0.64 12.06 18.74
N ASP A 64 -0.10 10.99 19.32
CA ASP A 64 1.33 10.68 19.23
C ASP A 64 1.67 9.95 17.93
N ALA A 65 2.43 10.62 17.05
CA ALA A 65 2.91 10.08 15.78
C ALA A 65 4.03 9.03 15.93
N THR A 66 4.67 8.94 17.10
CA THR A 66 5.75 7.97 17.37
C THR A 66 5.24 6.64 17.91
N ARG A 67 3.93 6.56 18.18
CA ARG A 67 3.27 5.40 18.76
C ARG A 67 3.39 4.15 17.89
N THR A 68 3.62 3.01 18.53
CA THR A 68 3.74 1.71 17.89
C THR A 68 2.74 0.70 18.45
N ALA A 69 2.69 -0.51 17.89
CA ALA A 69 1.81 -1.57 18.36
C ALA A 69 2.06 -2.01 19.81
N THR A 70 3.26 -1.76 20.34
CA THR A 70 3.67 -2.13 21.71
C THR A 70 3.63 -0.97 22.69
N SER A 71 3.29 0.24 22.25
CA SER A 71 3.18 1.41 23.12
C SER A 71 2.01 1.24 24.12
N PRO A 72 2.18 1.61 25.40
CA PRO A 72 1.13 1.50 26.41
C PRO A 72 -0.02 2.47 26.12
N GLN A 73 -1.26 2.11 26.48
CA GLN A 73 -2.41 3.01 26.35
C GLN A 73 -2.36 4.04 27.50
N ASP A 74 -2.13 5.30 27.16
CA ASP A 74 -1.81 6.41 28.07
C ASP A 74 -2.78 7.60 27.91
N GLY A 75 -3.94 7.36 27.31
CA GLY A 75 -4.94 8.39 27.01
C GLY A 75 -4.67 9.17 25.72
N THR A 76 -3.53 8.96 25.04
CA THR A 76 -3.29 9.59 23.73
C THR A 76 -4.35 9.15 22.69
N PRO A 77 -4.91 10.07 21.89
CA PRO A 77 -5.87 9.72 20.85
C PRO A 77 -5.28 8.78 19.80
N THR A 78 -5.87 7.59 19.71
CA THR A 78 -5.55 6.59 18.70
C THR A 78 -6.81 6.16 17.95
N CYS A 79 -6.63 5.49 16.83
CA CYS A 79 -7.75 4.80 16.19
C CYS A 79 -8.36 3.73 17.11
N GLY A 80 -7.58 3.13 18.01
CA GLY A 80 -8.02 2.12 18.98
C GLY A 80 -9.06 2.66 19.96
N THR A 81 -8.85 3.90 20.43
CA THR A 81 -9.76 4.62 21.33
C THR A 81 -10.86 5.40 20.60
N CYS A 82 -10.90 5.34 19.28
CA CYS A 82 -11.92 6.02 18.48
C CYS A 82 -13.22 5.21 18.42
N GLN A 83 -14.38 5.85 18.60
CA GLN A 83 -15.70 5.21 18.49
C GLN A 83 -15.94 4.59 17.11
N PHE A 84 -15.39 5.20 16.06
CA PHE A 84 -15.62 4.77 14.68
C PHE A 84 -14.81 3.52 14.29
N ARG A 85 -13.85 3.09 15.11
CA ARG A 85 -13.10 1.87 14.83
C ARG A 85 -13.89 0.65 15.30
N GLY A 86 -14.25 -0.20 14.36
CA GLY A 86 -14.94 -1.46 14.60
C GLY A 86 -14.30 -2.62 13.84
N LEU A 87 -14.52 -3.84 14.32
CA LEU A 87 -14.19 -5.06 13.58
C LEU A 87 -15.39 -5.44 12.70
N ILE A 88 -15.17 -5.62 11.41
CA ILE A 88 -16.19 -6.10 10.46
C ILE A 88 -15.87 -7.54 10.12
N GLY A 89 -16.82 -8.45 10.32
CA GLY A 89 -16.70 -9.85 9.95
C GLY A 89 -16.92 -10.08 8.45
N HIS A 90 -16.10 -10.91 7.83
CA HIS A 90 -16.33 -11.42 6.47
C HIS A 90 -15.67 -12.80 6.31
N HIS A 91 -16.48 -13.79 5.91
CA HIS A 91 -16.17 -15.22 6.07
C HIS A 91 -15.68 -15.50 7.51
N ASN A 92 -14.58 -16.24 7.66
CA ASN A 92 -14.01 -16.62 8.97
C ASN A 92 -12.96 -15.60 9.45
N LYS A 93 -13.03 -14.34 9.00
CA LYS A 93 -12.04 -13.29 9.33
C LYS A 93 -12.73 -12.03 9.84
N ALA A 94 -12.07 -11.32 10.76
CA ALA A 94 -12.48 -10.01 11.24
C ALA A 94 -11.47 -8.95 10.78
N PHE A 95 -11.98 -7.88 10.16
CA PHE A 95 -11.15 -6.81 9.61
C PHE A 95 -11.36 -5.53 10.40
N PRO A 96 -10.30 -4.88 10.89
CA PRO A 96 -10.43 -3.63 11.64
C PRO A 96 -10.66 -2.46 10.69
N LYS A 97 -11.82 -1.82 10.74
CA LYS A 97 -12.23 -0.76 9.81
C LYS A 97 -12.61 0.52 10.53
N CYS A 98 -12.43 1.65 9.84
CA CYS A 98 -13.10 2.89 10.19
C CYS A 98 -14.50 2.88 9.61
N GLN A 99 -15.50 3.04 10.47
CA GLN A 99 -16.92 3.03 10.13
C GLN A 99 -17.52 4.45 10.19
N ARG A 100 -16.69 5.50 10.13
CA ARG A 100 -17.17 6.87 10.03
C ARG A 100 -18.00 7.03 8.75
N PRO A 101 -19.12 7.78 8.76
CA PRO A 101 -19.88 8.08 7.56
C PRO A 101 -18.97 8.57 6.41
N GLY A 102 -19.17 8.01 5.22
CA GLY A 102 -18.37 8.29 4.03
C GLY A 102 -16.99 7.62 3.97
N ALA A 103 -16.65 6.73 4.91
CA ALA A 103 -15.44 5.91 4.80
C ALA A 103 -15.60 4.80 3.75
N VAL A 104 -14.56 4.60 2.93
CA VAL A 104 -14.50 3.47 1.99
C VAL A 104 -14.04 2.22 2.74
N ILE A 105 -14.88 1.19 2.78
CA ILE A 105 -14.63 -0.06 3.48
C ILE A 105 -14.51 -1.19 2.45
N THR A 106 -13.43 -1.97 2.53
CA THR A 106 -13.22 -3.17 1.72
C THR A 106 -12.79 -4.33 2.61
N HIS A 107 -13.05 -5.58 2.23
CA HIS A 107 -12.61 -6.76 2.99
C HIS A 107 -11.14 -7.12 2.74
N GLY A 108 -10.24 -6.13 2.78
CA GLY A 108 -8.81 -6.32 2.55
C GLY A 108 -7.93 -5.35 3.34
N ALA A 109 -6.65 -5.68 3.46
CA ALA A 109 -5.68 -4.96 4.29
C ALA A 109 -5.41 -3.51 3.85
N ALA A 110 -5.81 -3.12 2.65
CA ALA A 110 -5.67 -1.76 2.15
C ALA A 110 -6.52 -0.74 2.91
N SER A 111 -7.70 -1.15 3.42
CA SER A 111 -8.61 -0.30 4.18
C SER A 111 -8.63 -0.61 5.68
N ASP A 112 -7.69 -1.44 6.16
CA ASP A 112 -7.56 -1.75 7.59
C ASP A 112 -7.10 -0.53 8.39
N VAL A 113 -7.61 -0.41 9.61
CA VAL A 113 -7.26 0.62 10.59
C VAL A 113 -6.70 -0.01 11.84
N ARG A 114 -5.38 0.11 12.03
CA ARG A 114 -4.70 -0.45 13.19
C ARG A 114 -5.07 0.33 14.46
N ALA A 115 -5.19 -0.36 15.58
CA ALA A 115 -5.60 0.25 16.84
C ALA A 115 -4.56 1.29 17.33
N TRP A 116 -3.27 1.01 17.16
CA TRP A 116 -2.19 1.88 17.61
C TRP A 116 -1.90 3.06 16.68
N TRP A 117 -2.58 3.19 15.53
CA TRP A 117 -2.36 4.34 14.67
C TRP A 117 -2.81 5.63 15.37
N PRO A 118 -2.06 6.73 15.23
CA PRO A 118 -2.47 8.03 15.72
C PRO A 118 -3.83 8.42 15.14
N ALA A 119 -4.69 9.00 15.96
CA ALA A 119 -6.02 9.37 15.51
C ALA A 119 -5.98 10.49 14.46
N CYS A 120 -7.01 10.59 13.63
CA CYS A 120 -7.20 11.73 12.72
C CYS A 120 -8.01 12.84 13.38
N GLY A 121 -8.08 14.02 12.76
CA GLY A 121 -8.89 15.14 13.25
C GLY A 121 -10.42 14.92 13.33
N SER A 122 -10.94 13.74 12.97
CA SER A 122 -12.35 13.34 13.20
C SER A 122 -12.49 12.31 14.32
N TRP A 123 -11.50 12.22 15.19
CA TRP A 123 -11.52 11.35 16.35
C TRP A 123 -12.66 11.72 17.29
N VAL A 124 -13.31 10.69 17.81
CA VAL A 124 -14.29 10.83 18.89
C VAL A 124 -14.02 9.69 19.87
N PRO A 125 -13.89 9.96 21.18
CA PRO A 125 -13.57 8.94 22.16
C PRO A 125 -14.65 7.86 22.19
N LYS A 126 -14.23 6.60 22.29
CA LYS A 126 -15.11 5.48 22.63
C LYS A 126 -15.51 5.63 24.09
N ALA A 127 -16.79 5.43 24.41
CA ALA A 127 -17.26 5.46 25.79
C ALA A 127 -16.49 4.42 26.63
N GLY A 128 -15.86 4.86 27.72
CA GLY A 128 -15.09 4.01 28.63
C GLY A 128 -13.68 3.64 28.16
N ALA A 129 -13.11 4.37 27.19
CA ALA A 129 -11.72 4.21 26.73
C ALA A 129 -10.73 5.09 27.50
#